data_AF-A0A2D0KF80-F1
#
_entry.id   AF-A0A2D0KF80-F1
#
_cell.length_a   1.000
_cell.length_b   1.000
_cell.length_c   1.000
_cell.angle_alpha   90.00
_cell.angle_beta   90.00
_cell.angle_gamma   90.00
#
_symmetry.space_group_name_H-M   'P 1'
#
loop_
_entity.id
_entity.type
_entity.pdbx_description
1 polymer ?
#
loop_
_entity_poly.entity_id
_entity_poly.type
_entity_poly.pdbx_seq_one_letter_code
_entity_poly.pdbx_strand_id
1 'polypeptide(L)'
;MALFAAEKGDVHHITTYLKGLRDFLWKNLNTPDKRRVLTIVIRVIKGWINYHGISDNQRRVGQFIYQSKRVLYRWFNRKGGRRGLTWEKLTLILKVLGYPSSWKVHSMFNSC
;
A
#
# COMPACT_ATOMS: atom_id res chain seq x y z
N MET A 1 -5.77 -12.30 -4.65
CA MET A 1 -5.74 -11.06 -5.45
C MET A 1 -7.14 -10.55 -5.84
N ALA A 2 -8.24 -11.25 -5.49
CA ALA A 2 -9.59 -10.90 -5.92
C ALA A 2 -10.30 -9.78 -5.12
N LEU A 3 -9.73 -9.29 -4.02
CA LEU A 3 -10.42 -8.32 -3.13
C LEU A 3 -10.49 -6.89 -3.69
N PHE A 4 -9.79 -6.61 -4.79
CA PHE A 4 -9.71 -5.29 -5.43
C PHE A 4 -9.99 -5.34 -6.93
N ALA A 5 -10.47 -6.48 -7.45
CA ALA A 5 -10.84 -6.64 -8.85
C ALA A 5 -12.24 -6.04 -9.08
N ALA A 6 -12.35 -4.72 -8.96
CA ALA A 6 -13.41 -3.99 -9.64
C ALA A 6 -12.97 -3.84 -11.10
N GLU A 7 -13.66 -4.59 -11.96
CA GLU A 7 -13.87 -4.37 -13.39
C GLU A 7 -12.63 -4.19 -14.29
N LYS A 8 -12.55 -5.08 -15.28
CA LYS A 8 -11.58 -5.08 -16.37
C LYS A 8 -11.47 -3.67 -16.99
N GLY A 9 -10.29 -3.04 -16.88
CA GLY A 9 -10.01 -1.79 -17.61
C GLY A 9 -8.78 -0.99 -17.19
N ASP A 10 -8.36 -1.02 -15.91
CA ASP A 10 -7.43 0.00 -15.39
C ASP A 10 -6.29 -0.56 -14.52
N VAL A 11 -5.50 -1.48 -15.08
CA VAL A 11 -4.37 -2.14 -14.38
C VAL A 11 -3.13 -1.22 -14.31
N HIS A 12 -3.17 -0.03 -14.92
CA HIS A 12 -2.00 0.84 -15.05
C HIS A 12 -2.00 2.09 -14.15
N HIS A 13 -3.17 2.55 -13.67
CA HIS A 13 -3.22 3.78 -12.87
C HIS A 13 -3.12 3.54 -11.36
N ILE A 14 -2.02 4.03 -10.78
CA ILE A 14 -1.81 4.11 -9.32
C ILE A 14 -3.01 4.71 -8.59
N THR A 15 -3.66 5.70 -9.19
CA THR A 15 -4.77 6.45 -8.59
C THR A 15 -5.97 5.55 -8.28
N THR A 16 -6.32 4.66 -9.19
CA THR A 16 -7.45 3.73 -9.06
C THR A 16 -7.19 2.74 -7.93
N TYR A 17 -5.96 2.23 -7.86
CA TYR A 17 -5.54 1.36 -6.77
C TYR A 17 -5.58 2.07 -5.40
N LEU A 18 -5.06 3.30 -5.32
CA LEU A 18 -5.07 4.09 -4.09
C LEU A 18 -6.50 4.45 -3.65
N LYS A 19 -7.43 4.63 -4.60
CA LYS A 19 -8.86 4.82 -4.32
C LYS A 19 -9.44 3.55 -3.69
N GLY A 20 -9.22 2.38 -4.29
CA GLY A 20 -9.66 1.10 -3.72
C GLY A 20 -9.10 0.84 -2.32
N LEU A 21 -7.81 1.12 -2.09
CA LEU A 21 -7.22 1.06 -0.74
C LEU A 21 -7.92 1.99 0.24
N ARG A 22 -8.20 3.23 -0.15
CA ARG A 22 -8.87 4.21 0.70
C ARG A 22 -10.27 3.74 1.05
N ASP A 23 -11.03 3.21 0.11
CA ASP A 23 -12.39 2.75 0.31
C ASP A 23 -12.43 1.52 1.24
N PHE A 24 -11.51 0.57 1.05
CA PHE A 24 -11.35 -0.57 1.95
C PHE A 24 -11.04 -0.12 3.39
N LEU A 25 -10.10 0.81 3.55
CA LEU A 25 -9.74 1.36 4.85
C LEU A 25 -10.90 2.14 5.49
N TRP A 26 -11.68 2.87 4.69
CA TRP A 26 -12.85 3.60 5.17
C TRP A 26 -13.91 2.67 5.75
N LYS A 27 -14.25 1.59 5.02
CA LYS A 27 -15.19 0.56 5.49
C LYS A 27 -14.72 -0.11 6.80
N ASN A 28 -13.41 -0.14 7.02
CA ASN A 28 -12.79 -0.72 8.20
C ASN A 28 -12.32 0.34 9.23
N LEU A 29 -12.80 1.59 9.15
CA LEU A 29 -12.37 2.66 10.07
C LEU A 29 -12.65 2.30 11.54
N ASN A 30 -13.79 1.64 11.80
CA ASN A 30 -14.26 1.33 13.14
C ASN A 30 -13.86 -0.04 13.69
N THR A 31 -13.10 -0.83 12.94
CA THR A 31 -12.73 -2.17 13.40
C THR A 31 -11.82 -2.15 14.63
N PRO A 32 -12.04 -3.03 15.62
CA PRO A 32 -11.10 -3.23 16.71
C PRO A 32 -9.80 -3.91 16.21
N ASP A 33 -9.89 -4.76 15.17
CA ASP A 33 -8.75 -5.52 14.64
C ASP A 33 -8.03 -4.77 13.51
N LYS A 34 -7.30 -3.72 13.89
CA LYS A 34 -6.47 -2.95 12.94
C LYS A 34 -5.32 -3.77 12.36
N ARG A 35 -4.80 -4.75 13.10
CA ARG A 35 -3.67 -5.58 12.66
C ARG A 35 -4.06 -6.44 11.45
N ARG A 36 -5.26 -7.02 11.45
CA ARG A 36 -5.79 -7.76 10.31
C ARG A 36 -5.97 -6.88 9.07
N VAL A 37 -6.53 -5.68 9.23
CA VAL A 37 -6.66 -4.71 8.13
C VAL A 37 -5.30 -4.38 7.51
N LEU A 38 -4.31 -4.06 8.33
CA LEU A 38 -2.96 -3.77 7.86
C LEU A 38 -2.33 -4.95 7.14
N THR A 39 -2.51 -6.16 7.67
CA THR A 39 -1.96 -7.38 7.04
C THR A 39 -2.55 -7.59 5.64
N ILE A 40 -3.86 -7.38 5.48
CA ILE A 40 -4.53 -7.44 4.17
C ILE A 40 -3.96 -6.38 3.22
N VAL A 41 -3.89 -5.12 3.68
CA VAL A 41 -3.39 -4.00 2.86
C VAL A 41 -1.92 -4.22 2.45
N ILE A 42 -1.08 -4.69 3.36
CA ILE A 42 0.34 -4.99 3.09
C ILE A 42 0.46 -6.09 2.04
N ARG A 43 -0.32 -7.17 2.15
CA ARG A 43 -0.32 -8.26 1.16
C ARG A 43 -0.71 -7.77 -0.23
N VAL A 44 -1.70 -6.89 -0.29
CA VAL A 44 -2.22 -6.27 -1.51
C VAL A 44 -1.14 -5.39 -2.15
N ILE A 45 -0.56 -4.46 -1.37
CA ILE A 45 0.54 -3.59 -1.81
C ILE A 45 1.73 -4.41 -2.34
N LYS A 46 2.14 -5.48 -1.64
CA LYS A 46 3.21 -6.37 -2.09
C LYS A 46 2.90 -7.00 -3.44
N GLY A 47 1.67 -7.43 -3.68
CA GLY A 47 1.27 -7.98 -4.98
C GLY A 47 1.39 -6.98 -6.12
N TRP A 48 0.96 -5.73 -5.90
CA TRP A 48 1.10 -4.66 -6.89
C TRP A 48 2.58 -4.38 -7.20
N ILE A 49 3.41 -4.29 -6.16
CA ILE A 49 4.86 -4.06 -6.32
C ILE A 49 5.52 -5.21 -7.08
N ASN A 50 5.17 -6.46 -6.78
CA ASN A 50 5.72 -7.62 -7.48
C ASN A 50 5.32 -7.64 -8.96
N TYR A 51 4.10 -7.18 -9.29
CA TYR A 51 3.63 -7.11 -10.67
C TYR A 51 4.26 -5.94 -11.46
N HIS A 52 4.53 -4.82 -10.79
CA HIS A 52 5.04 -3.60 -11.43
C HIS A 52 6.54 -3.34 -11.20
N GLY A 53 7.24 -4.22 -10.48
CA GLY A 53 8.63 -4.10 -10.05
C GLY A 53 9.66 -4.34 -11.16
N ILE A 54 9.54 -3.62 -12.26
CA ILE A 54 10.43 -3.69 -13.43
C ILE A 54 11.47 -2.55 -13.36
N SER A 55 12.65 -2.74 -13.94
CA SER A 55 13.80 -1.81 -13.84
C SER A 55 13.52 -0.38 -14.30
N ASP A 56 12.74 -0.19 -15.35
CA ASP A 56 12.35 1.12 -15.87
C ASP A 56 11.25 1.81 -15.03
N ASN A 57 10.66 1.08 -14.08
CA ASN A 57 9.47 1.50 -13.36
C ASN A 57 9.71 1.88 -11.89
N GLN A 58 10.98 1.94 -11.48
CA GLN A 58 11.35 2.14 -10.07
C GLN A 58 10.75 3.42 -9.47
N ARG A 59 10.73 4.52 -10.24
CA ARG A 59 10.14 5.80 -9.80
C ARG A 59 8.66 5.66 -9.46
N ARG A 60 7.89 4.99 -10.33
CA ARG A 60 6.44 4.79 -10.15
C ARG A 60 6.16 3.89 -8.94
N VAL A 61 6.97 2.85 -8.75
CA VAL A 61 6.87 1.96 -7.59
C VAL A 61 7.20 2.70 -6.29
N GLY A 62 8.26 3.50 -6.27
CA GLY A 62 8.60 4.34 -5.12
C GLY A 62 7.48 5.34 -4.76
N GLN A 63 6.88 5.99 -5.75
CA GLN A 63 5.72 6.86 -5.56
C GLN A 63 4.53 6.10 -4.98
N PHE A 64 4.23 4.90 -5.49
CA PHE A 64 3.14 4.08 -5.01
C PHE A 64 3.31 3.67 -3.54
N ILE A 65 4.51 3.23 -3.14
CA ILE A 65 4.85 2.89 -1.74
C ILE A 65 4.62 4.11 -0.85
N TYR A 66 5.14 5.29 -1.25
CA TYR A 66 4.99 6.51 -0.48
C TYR A 66 3.52 6.92 -0.32
N GLN A 67 2.73 6.94 -1.41
CA GLN A 67 1.32 7.33 -1.35
C GLN A 67 0.49 6.33 -0.54
N SER A 68 0.75 5.04 -0.66
CA SER A 68 0.07 4.00 0.12
C SER A 68 0.33 4.17 1.62
N LYS A 69 1.58 4.48 2.01
CA LYS A 69 1.93 4.81 3.39
C LYS A 69 1.21 6.07 3.89
N ARG A 70 1.06 7.11 3.05
CA ARG A 70 0.28 8.32 3.37
C ARG A 70 -1.21 8.02 3.57
N VAL A 71 -1.79 7.14 2.76
CA VAL A 71 -3.19 6.71 2.92
C VAL A 71 -3.38 6.02 4.28
N LEU A 72 -2.47 5.14 4.68
CA LEU A 72 -2.48 4.50 5.99
C LEU A 72 -2.34 5.51 7.14
N TYR A 73 -1.39 6.45 7.02
CA TYR A 73 -1.23 7.52 8.01
C TYR A 73 -2.51 8.32 8.22
N ARG A 74 -3.16 8.71 7.13
CA ARG A 74 -4.44 9.42 7.18
C ARG A 74 -5.53 8.57 7.81
N TRP A 75 -5.61 7.28 7.47
CA TRP A 75 -6.60 6.37 8.03
C TRP A 75 -6.47 6.24 9.56
N PHE A 76 -5.25 6.07 10.08
CA PHE A 76 -5.03 6.01 11.53
C PHE A 76 -5.44 7.28 12.26
N ASN A 77 -5.16 8.44 11.67
CA ASN A 77 -5.42 9.74 12.28
C ASN A 77 -6.84 10.26 12.04
N ARG A 78 -7.63 9.59 11.21
CA ARG A 78 -8.96 10.04 10.79
C ARG A 78 -9.99 10.07 11.90
N LYS A 79 -9.88 9.18 12.90
CA LYS A 79 -10.84 9.12 14.02
C LYS A 79 -10.73 10.29 15.01
N GLY A 80 -9.66 11.07 14.94
CA GLY A 80 -9.36 12.08 15.96
C GLY A 80 -9.07 11.46 17.34
N GLY A 81 -8.48 12.27 18.22
CA GLY A 81 -8.06 11.87 19.57
C GLY A 81 -6.90 12.74 20.06
N ARG A 82 -6.70 12.82 21.38
CA ARG A 82 -5.73 13.75 22.02
C ARG A 82 -4.28 13.57 21.55
N ARG A 83 -3.89 12.40 21.04
CA ARG A 83 -2.55 12.13 20.49
C ARG A 83 -2.67 11.30 19.21
N GLY A 84 -2.47 11.93 18.05
CA GLY A 84 -2.41 11.26 16.76
C GLY A 84 -1.21 10.31 16.63
N LEU A 85 -1.32 9.34 15.73
CA LEU A 85 -0.21 8.49 15.34
C LEU A 85 0.78 9.32 14.52
N THR A 86 2.04 9.40 14.96
CA THR A 86 3.10 10.10 14.21
C THR A 86 3.59 9.27 13.03
N TRP A 87 4.27 9.92 12.08
CA TRP A 87 4.82 9.25 10.90
C TRP A 87 5.89 8.22 11.26
N GLU A 88 6.71 8.51 12.28
CA GLU A 88 7.77 7.65 12.79
C GLU A 88 7.17 6.38 13.42
N LYS A 89 6.15 6.55 14.28
CA LYS A 89 5.43 5.43 14.89
C LYS A 89 4.75 4.55 13.85
N LEU A 90 4.10 5.15 12.85
CA LEU A 90 3.54 4.40 11.74
C LEU A 90 4.63 3.62 11.00
N THR A 91 5.77 4.26 10.73
CA THR A 91 6.90 3.61 10.03
C THR A 91 7.40 2.39 10.78
N LEU A 92 7.51 2.46 12.11
CA LEU A 92 7.91 1.33 12.95
C LEU A 92 6.89 0.20 12.91
N ILE A 93 5.60 0.51 13.06
CA ILE A 93 4.51 -0.49 12.96
C ILE A 93 4.56 -1.19 11.60
N LEU A 94 4.68 -0.43 10.53
CA LEU A 94 4.75 -0.96 9.17
C LEU A 94 6.01 -1.80 8.95
N LYS A 95 7.16 -1.40 9.49
CA LYS A 95 8.39 -2.19 9.45
C LYS A 95 8.20 -3.56 10.12
N VAL A 96 7.62 -3.58 11.32
CA VAL A 96 7.32 -4.82 12.06
C VAL A 96 6.35 -5.73 11.29
N LEU A 97 5.37 -5.15 10.60
CA LEU A 97 4.41 -5.89 9.77
C LEU A 97 4.96 -6.25 8.37
N GLY A 98 6.24 -5.97 8.09
CA GLY A 98 6.90 -6.30 6.83
C GLY A 98 6.38 -5.48 5.64
N TYR A 99 6.05 -4.20 5.85
CA TYR A 99 5.73 -3.27 4.77
C TYR A 99 6.93 -3.12 3.82
N PRO A 100 6.71 -3.14 2.50
CA PRO A 100 7.80 -3.11 1.53
C PRO A 100 8.55 -1.78 1.56
N SER A 101 9.86 -1.84 1.79
CA SER A 101 10.81 -0.73 1.64
C SER A 101 11.74 -0.91 0.44
N SER A 102 11.87 -2.15 -0.04
CA SER A 102 12.63 -2.56 -1.22
C SER A 102 11.86 -3.66 -1.95
N TRP A 103 12.15 -3.86 -3.23
CA TRP A 103 11.52 -4.88 -4.07
C TRP A 103 12.53 -5.50 -5.03
N LYS A 104 12.24 -6.72 -5.46
CA LYS A 104 13.02 -7.35 -6.53
C LYS A 104 12.72 -6.61 -7.82
N VAL A 105 13.77 -6.07 -8.42
CA VAL A 105 13.70 -5.44 -9.73
C VAL A 105 13.92 -6.54 -10.77
N HIS A 106 12.92 -6.77 -11.60
CA HIS A 106 13.09 -7.60 -12.79
C HIS A 106 13.65 -6.72 -13.90
N SER A 107 14.86 -7.04 -14.39
CA SER A 107 15.43 -6.36 -15.54
C SER A 107 14.58 -6.64 -16.78
N MET A 108 14.23 -5.60 -17.51
CA MET A 108 13.58 -5.75 -18.82
C MET A 108 14.53 -6.26 -19.90
N PHE A 109 15.83 -6.02 -19.71
CA PHE A 109 16.87 -6.51 -20.58
C PHE A 109 17.45 -7.76 -19.94
N ASN A 110 17.33 -8.91 -20.61
CA ASN A 110 18.16 -10.05 -20.25
C ASN A 110 19.61 -9.64 -20.46
N SER A 111 20.43 -9.73 -19.41
CA SER A 111 21.87 -9.73 -19.55
C SER A 111 22.26 -10.90 -20.45
N CYS A 112 22.82 -10.57 -21.63
CA CYS A 112 23.43 -11.53 -22.53
C CYS A 112 24.58 -12.28 -21.85
#